data_AF-A0A1Q2HN45-F1
#
_entry.id   AF-A0A1Q2HN45-F1
#
_cell.length_a   1.000
_cell.length_b   1.000
_cell.length_c   1.000
_cell.angle_alpha   90.00
_cell.angle_beta   90.00
_cell.angle_gamma   90.00
#
_symmetry.space_group_name_H-M   'P 1'
#
loop_
_entity.id
_entity.type
_entity.pdbx_description
1 polymer ?
#
loop_
_entity_poly.entity_id
_entity_poly.type
_entity_poly.pdbx_seq_one_letter_code
_entity_poly.pdbx_strand_id
1 'polypeptide(L)'
;MIYRDGTYFLRTNQSGKDGAALWKEYMLQCNVEQAFRELKSDLGIRPVYHHKQDRVEAHVFVAFMSYCLQVTLRHKLRASACGMTAQAALAAMSRIQMLDVSFETQDSRTLLMQRYTEPEDEHKLLLQKLKIELPPQKPPKIYSGKLKK
;
A
#
# COMPACT_ATOMS: atom_id res chain seq x y z
N MET A 1 27.36 17.49 -10.09
CA MET A 1 27.96 18.81 -9.81
C MET A 1 27.23 19.82 -10.69
N ILE A 2 26.44 20.73 -10.11
CA ILE A 2 25.52 21.61 -10.86
C ILE A 2 26.23 22.94 -11.10
N TYR A 3 26.46 23.29 -12.38
CA TYR A 3 26.88 24.62 -12.80
C TYR A 3 25.64 25.50 -13.06
N ARG A 4 25.78 26.81 -12.81
CA ARG A 4 24.72 27.81 -12.67
C ARG A 4 23.89 28.16 -13.93
N ASP A 5 24.05 27.45 -15.06
CA ASP A 5 23.45 27.83 -16.36
C ASP A 5 22.38 26.86 -16.90
N GLY A 6 21.75 26.04 -16.05
CA GLY A 6 20.63 25.17 -16.47
C GLY A 6 20.97 24.07 -17.49
N THR A 7 22.25 23.89 -17.81
CA THR A 7 22.74 22.88 -18.74
C THR A 7 23.00 21.57 -17.99
N TYR A 8 22.36 20.49 -18.42
CA TYR A 8 22.51 19.17 -17.82
C TYR A 8 23.62 18.37 -18.53
N PHE A 9 24.60 17.89 -17.77
CA PHE A 9 25.64 17.01 -18.26
C PHE A 9 25.49 15.63 -17.64
N LEU A 10 25.27 14.61 -18.48
CA LEU A 10 25.14 13.21 -18.06
C LEU A 10 26.41 12.45 -18.45
N ARG A 11 27.18 12.00 -17.46
CA ARG A 11 28.31 11.11 -17.66
C ARG A 11 27.88 9.68 -17.38
N THR A 12 28.07 8.79 -18.36
CA THR A 12 27.74 7.36 -18.24
C THR A 12 28.88 6.50 -18.79
N ASN A 13 29.00 5.27 -18.28
CA ASN A 13 29.86 4.22 -18.84
C ASN A 13 29.13 3.31 -19.83
N GLN A 14 27.83 3.55 -20.07
CA GLN A 14 27.05 2.82 -21.06
C GLN A 14 27.33 3.33 -22.47
N SER A 15 27.71 2.43 -23.38
CA SER A 15 27.94 2.71 -24.79
C SER A 15 26.77 2.24 -25.66
N GLY A 16 26.58 2.87 -26.83
CA GLY A 16 25.60 2.42 -27.84
C GLY A 16 24.14 2.89 -27.66
N LYS A 17 23.84 3.73 -26.67
CA LYS A 17 22.52 4.36 -26.50
C LYS A 17 22.54 5.82 -26.94
N ASP A 18 21.45 6.26 -27.55
CA ASP A 18 21.26 7.67 -27.90
C ASP A 18 21.09 8.55 -26.64
N GLY A 19 21.46 9.82 -26.74
CA GLY A 19 21.41 10.78 -25.64
C GLY A 19 20.00 10.94 -25.04
N ALA A 20 18.95 10.88 -25.86
CA ALA A 20 17.57 10.96 -25.37
C ALA A 20 17.16 9.70 -24.56
N ALA A 21 17.66 8.53 -24.94
CA ALA A 21 17.41 7.28 -24.21
C ALA A 21 18.14 7.29 -22.85
N LEU A 22 19.41 7.73 -22.84
CA LEU A 22 20.20 7.89 -21.62
C LEU A 22 19.56 8.91 -20.66
N TRP A 23 19.03 10.02 -21.19
CA TRP A 23 18.29 10.99 -20.39
C TRP A 23 17.03 10.40 -19.76
N LYS A 24 16.23 9.63 -20.52
CA LYS A 24 15.04 8.95 -19.98
C LYS A 24 15.39 7.98 -18.85
N GLU A 25 16.47 7.23 -18.99
CA GLU A 25 16.95 6.32 -17.94
C GLU A 25 17.43 7.09 -16.71
N TYR A 26 18.17 8.19 -16.90
CA TYR A 26 18.60 9.05 -15.79
C TYR A 26 17.40 9.65 -15.03
N MET A 27 16.35 10.07 -15.75
CA MET A 27 15.12 10.58 -15.15
C MET A 27 14.35 9.51 -14.35
N LEU A 28 14.63 8.21 -14.51
CA LEU A 28 14.06 7.19 -13.63
C LEU A 28 14.49 7.39 -12.17
N GLN A 29 15.66 8.00 -11.92
CA GLN A 29 16.08 8.35 -10.56
C GLN A 29 15.09 9.32 -9.89
N CYS A 30 14.57 10.30 -10.64
CA CYS A 30 13.56 11.21 -10.12
C CYS A 30 12.26 10.48 -9.73
N ASN A 31 11.89 9.43 -10.48
CA ASN A 31 10.75 8.58 -10.11
C ASN A 31 11.01 7.82 -8.80
N VAL A 32 12.24 7.36 -8.58
CA VAL A 32 12.65 6.70 -7.33
C VAL A 32 12.65 7.70 -6.17
N GLU A 33 13.14 8.91 -6.36
CA GLU A 33 13.12 9.96 -5.33
C GLU A 33 11.69 10.39 -4.98
N GLN A 34 10.84 10.56 -5.99
CA GLN A 34 9.42 10.83 -5.81
C GLN A 34 8.72 9.68 -5.08
N ALA A 35 9.05 8.43 -5.41
CA ALA A 35 8.58 7.25 -4.71
C ALA A 35 8.96 7.24 -3.23
N PHE A 36 10.22 7.53 -2.90
CA PHE A 36 10.67 7.65 -1.51
C PHE A 36 9.97 8.81 -0.77
N ARG A 37 9.61 9.88 -1.48
CA ARG A 37 8.84 11.00 -0.92
C ARG A 37 7.40 10.60 -0.62
N GLU A 38 6.71 10.00 -1.59
CA GLU A 38 5.33 9.48 -1.45
C GLU A 38 5.26 8.43 -0.34
N LEU A 39 6.24 7.55 -0.23
CA LEU A 39 6.29 6.54 0.82
C LEU A 39 6.39 7.16 2.23
N LYS A 40 7.18 8.23 2.38
CA LYS A 40 7.35 8.95 3.65
C LYS A 40 6.12 9.78 4.01
N SER A 41 5.40 10.34 3.02
CA SER A 41 4.21 11.17 3.24
C SER A 41 2.92 10.35 3.37
N ASP A 42 2.69 9.44 2.43
CA ASP A 42 1.37 8.84 2.20
C ASP A 42 1.17 7.56 3.01
N LEU A 43 2.23 6.78 3.18
CA LEU A 43 2.19 5.56 3.99
C LEU A 43 2.49 5.79 5.47
N GLY A 44 2.81 7.03 5.86
CA GLY A 44 3.10 7.39 7.25
C GLY A 44 4.36 6.73 7.82
N ILE A 45 5.22 6.15 6.97
CA ILE A 45 6.53 5.64 7.35
C ILE A 45 7.41 6.87 7.61
N ARG A 46 7.31 7.44 8.82
CA ARG A 46 8.15 8.55 9.25
C ARG A 46 9.63 8.18 9.05
N PRO A 47 10.51 9.16 8.80
CA PRO A 47 11.94 8.95 8.95
C PRO A 47 12.20 8.57 10.41
N VAL A 48 12.41 7.28 10.67
CA VAL A 48 12.94 6.82 11.95
C VAL A 48 14.45 6.90 11.78
N TYR A 49 15.10 7.76 12.57
CA TYR A 49 16.55 7.86 12.60
C TYR A 49 17.12 6.56 13.18
N HIS A 50 17.39 5.60 12.29
CA HIS A 50 17.99 4.33 12.64
C HIS A 50 19.50 4.50 12.67
N HIS A 51 20.10 4.37 13.86
CA HIS A 51 21.55 4.47 14.04
C HIS A 51 22.26 3.11 13.97
N LYS A 52 21.50 2.00 13.99
CA LYS A 52 22.02 0.63 13.86
C LYS A 52 21.79 0.14 12.44
N GLN A 53 22.84 -0.41 11.82
CA GLN A 53 22.83 -0.89 10.43
C GLN A 53 21.65 -1.83 10.14
N ASP A 54 21.44 -2.86 10.96
CA ASP A 54 20.35 -3.84 10.76
C ASP A 54 18.96 -3.20 10.69
N ARG A 55 18.72 -2.12 11.46
CA ARG A 55 17.43 -1.42 11.44
C ARG A 55 17.26 -0.55 10.21
N VAL A 56 18.36 0.00 9.68
CA VAL A 56 18.37 0.71 8.40
C VAL A 56 18.01 -0.26 7.28
N GLU A 57 18.66 -1.43 7.23
CA GLU A 57 18.41 -2.46 6.23
C GLU A 57 16.95 -2.93 6.25
N ALA A 58 16.42 -3.27 7.43
CA ALA A 58 15.02 -3.68 7.59
C ALA A 58 14.04 -2.57 7.15
N HIS A 59 14.31 -1.32 7.50
CA HIS A 59 13.46 -0.20 7.12
C HIS A 59 13.46 0.03 5.60
N VAL A 60 14.64 0.00 4.96
CA VAL A 60 14.77 0.12 3.50
C VAL A 60 14.03 -1.02 2.79
N PHE A 61 14.13 -2.24 3.33
CA PHE A 61 13.41 -3.39 2.78
C PHE A 61 11.88 -3.22 2.82
N VAL A 62 11.32 -2.89 3.99
CA VAL A 62 9.87 -2.66 4.13
C VAL A 62 9.41 -1.47 3.28
N ALA A 63 10.21 -0.42 3.23
CA ALA A 63 9.98 0.76 2.40
C ALA A 63 9.86 0.38 0.91
N PHE A 64 10.81 -0.41 0.42
CA PHE A 64 10.81 -0.89 -0.96
C PHE A 64 9.60 -1.78 -1.26
N MET A 65 9.27 -2.72 -0.37
CA MET A 65 8.10 -3.59 -0.52
C MET A 65 6.80 -2.80 -0.61
N SER A 66 6.63 -1.82 0.27
CA SER A 66 5.47 -0.92 0.23
C SER A 66 5.38 -0.15 -1.09
N TYR A 67 6.51 0.38 -1.57
CA TYR A 67 6.54 1.08 -2.85
C TYR A 67 6.13 0.17 -4.02
N CYS A 68 6.65 -1.07 -4.07
CA CYS A 68 6.24 -2.04 -5.08
C CYS A 68 4.72 -2.29 -5.08
N LEU A 69 4.11 -2.40 -3.88
CA LEU A 69 2.67 -2.55 -3.73
C LEU A 69 1.92 -1.31 -4.24
N GLN A 70 2.38 -0.11 -3.89
CA GLN A 70 1.78 1.17 -4.30
C GLN A 70 1.82 1.35 -5.83
N VAL A 71 2.96 1.07 -6.47
CA VAL A 71 3.11 1.13 -7.93
C VAL A 71 2.23 0.11 -8.62
N THR A 72 2.18 -1.13 -8.09
CA THR A 72 1.33 -2.18 -8.63
C THR A 72 -0.14 -1.78 -8.56
N LEU A 73 -0.60 -1.24 -7.43
CA LEU A 73 -1.96 -0.74 -7.27
C LEU A 73 -2.24 0.41 -8.25
N ARG A 74 -1.33 1.38 -8.39
CA ARG A 74 -1.46 2.49 -9.34
C ARG A 74 -1.56 1.99 -10.78
N HIS A 75 -0.78 0.98 -11.16
CA HIS A 75 -0.83 0.38 -12.49
C HIS A 75 -2.17 -0.32 -12.74
N LYS A 76 -2.66 -1.10 -11.77
CA LYS A 76 -3.99 -1.75 -11.85
C LYS A 76 -5.14 -0.74 -11.95
N LEU A 77 -5.07 0.38 -11.21
CA LEU A 77 -6.06 1.45 -11.27
C LEU A 77 -6.04 2.21 -12.61
N ARG A 78 -4.86 2.46 -13.18
CA ARG A 78 -4.73 3.07 -14.52
C ARG A 78 -5.36 2.20 -15.61
N ALA A 79 -5.16 0.89 -15.55
CA ALA A 79 -5.72 -0.05 -16.54
C ALA A 79 -7.27 -0.14 -16.48
N SER A 80 -7.88 0.23 -15.35
CA SER A 80 -9.34 0.11 -15.11
C SER A 80 -10.11 1.43 -15.30
N ALA A 81 -9.48 2.45 -15.89
CA ALA A 81 -10.04 3.79 -16.19
C ALA A 81 -10.69 4.47 -14.98
N CYS A 82 -10.32 4.08 -13.76
CA CYS A 82 -10.77 4.73 -12.54
C CYS A 82 -9.82 5.91 -12.31
N GLY A 83 -10.30 7.15 -12.46
CA GLY A 83 -9.51 8.37 -12.21
C GLY A 83 -9.05 8.56 -10.76
N MET A 84 -9.16 7.51 -9.93
CA MET A 84 -8.75 7.52 -8.53
C MET A 84 -7.24 7.32 -8.40
N THR A 85 -6.67 8.00 -7.39
CA THR A 85 -5.30 7.75 -6.96
C THR A 85 -5.23 6.46 -6.13
N ALA A 86 -4.05 5.85 -6.05
CA ALA A 86 -3.84 4.67 -5.19
C ALA A 86 -4.17 4.97 -3.72
N GLN A 87 -3.91 6.19 -3.26
CA GLN A 87 -4.23 6.64 -1.91
C GLN A 87 -5.75 6.72 -1.68
N ALA A 88 -6.52 7.29 -2.61
CA ALA A 88 -7.98 7.34 -2.51
C ALA A 88 -8.58 5.94 -2.49
N ALA A 89 -8.07 5.04 -3.33
CA ALA A 89 -8.49 3.64 -3.33
C ALA A 89 -8.20 2.95 -1.98
N LEU A 90 -7.00 3.14 -1.40
CA LEU A 90 -6.67 2.59 -0.08
C LEU A 90 -7.51 3.21 1.04
N ALA A 91 -7.77 4.52 0.99
CA ALA A 91 -8.61 5.20 1.95
C ALA A 91 -10.06 4.66 1.90
N ALA A 92 -10.61 4.46 0.71
CA ALA A 92 -11.91 3.82 0.54
C ALA A 92 -11.91 2.40 1.13
N MET A 93 -10.94 1.56 0.73
CA MET A 93 -10.84 0.19 1.24
C MET A 93 -10.63 0.11 2.75
N SER A 94 -9.95 1.10 3.36
CA SER A 94 -9.75 1.15 4.81
C SER A 94 -11.04 1.35 5.60
N ARG A 95 -12.14 1.79 4.97
CA ARG A 95 -13.45 1.87 5.65
C ARG A 95 -14.11 0.49 5.84
N ILE A 96 -13.63 -0.53 5.14
CA ILE A 96 -13.99 -1.92 5.43
C ILE A 96 -13.24 -2.34 6.70
N GLN A 97 -13.97 -2.44 7.80
CA GLN A 97 -13.40 -2.71 9.13
C GLN A 97 -13.66 -4.16 9.51
N MET A 98 -12.66 -4.81 10.11
CA MET A 98 -12.85 -6.12 10.75
C MET A 98 -13.32 -5.91 12.19
N LEU A 99 -14.44 -6.53 12.54
CA LEU A 99 -15.09 -6.43 13.83
C LEU A 99 -15.09 -7.80 14.51
N ASP A 100 -14.66 -7.81 15.77
CA ASP A 100 -14.87 -8.93 16.68
C ASP A 100 -16.16 -8.70 17.46
N VAL A 101 -17.19 -9.43 17.10
CA VAL A 101 -18.53 -9.31 17.66
C VAL A 101 -18.74 -10.45 18.66
N SER A 102 -19.06 -10.11 19.90
CA SER A 102 -19.35 -11.09 20.95
C SER A 102 -20.69 -10.82 21.62
N PHE A 103 -21.48 -11.88 21.78
CA PHE A 103 -22.79 -11.81 22.45
C PHE A 103 -22.95 -12.98 23.42
N GLU A 104 -23.65 -12.73 24.52
CA GLU A 104 -24.11 -13.78 25.43
C GLU A 104 -25.44 -14.35 24.90
N THR A 105 -25.47 -15.67 24.71
CA THR A 105 -26.67 -16.39 24.28
C THR A 105 -27.57 -16.66 25.49
N GLN A 106 -28.88 -16.84 25.29
CA GLN A 106 -29.82 -17.19 26.38
C GLN A 106 -29.37 -18.41 27.20
N ASP A 107 -28.63 -19.35 26.58
CA ASP A 107 -28.05 -20.53 27.23
C ASP A 107 -26.73 -20.27 27.99
N SER A 108 -26.39 -19.02 28.33
CA SER A 108 -25.12 -18.63 28.99
C SER A 108 -23.84 -19.01 28.23
N ARG A 109 -23.94 -19.22 26.91
CA ARG A 109 -22.80 -19.45 26.00
C ARG A 109 -22.36 -18.13 25.38
N THR A 110 -21.06 -17.95 25.15
CA THR A 110 -20.57 -16.76 24.43
C THR A 110 -20.33 -17.10 22.96
N LEU A 111 -20.94 -16.33 22.08
CA LEU A 111 -20.78 -16.46 20.64
C LEU A 111 -19.79 -15.40 20.16
N LEU A 112 -18.72 -15.83 19.49
CA LEU A 112 -17.68 -14.96 18.91
C LEU A 112 -17.73 -15.03 17.39
N MET A 113 -17.85 -13.88 16.75
CA MET A 113 -17.90 -13.72 15.30
C MET A 113 -16.90 -12.66 14.86
N GLN A 114 -15.94 -13.05 14.02
CA GLN A 114 -15.10 -12.10 13.32
C GLN A 114 -15.75 -11.80 11.97
N ARG A 115 -16.14 -10.55 11.75
CA ARG A 115 -16.91 -10.13 10.57
C ARG A 115 -16.37 -8.82 10.05
N TYR A 116 -16.27 -8.68 8.73
CA TYR A 116 -15.99 -7.38 8.14
C TYR A 116 -17.30 -6.62 7.89
N THR A 117 -17.24 -5.29 7.90
CA THR A 117 -18.39 -4.43 7.57
C THR A 117 -18.83 -4.61 6.12
N GLU A 118 -20.14 -4.58 5.87
CA GLU A 118 -20.64 -4.75 4.51
C GLU A 118 -20.10 -3.65 3.58
N PRO A 119 -19.53 -4.03 2.41
CA PRO A 119 -18.98 -3.04 1.49
C PRO A 119 -20.08 -2.15 0.91
N GLU A 120 -19.96 -0.84 1.09
CA GLU A 120 -20.71 0.17 0.35
C GLU A 120 -20.50 0.08 -1.18
N ASP A 121 -21.33 0.78 -1.95
CA ASP A 121 -21.31 0.69 -3.42
C ASP A 121 -19.99 1.15 -4.04
N GLU A 122 -19.33 2.15 -3.44
CA GLU A 122 -17.97 2.56 -3.84
C GLU A 122 -16.98 1.40 -3.70
N HIS A 123 -17.03 0.65 -2.60
CA HIS A 123 -16.15 -0.47 -2.36
C HIS A 123 -16.42 -1.62 -3.33
N LYS A 124 -17.70 -1.93 -3.59
CA LYS A 124 -18.10 -2.97 -4.56
C LYS A 124 -17.56 -2.67 -5.96
N LEU A 125 -17.71 -1.42 -6.40
CA LEU A 125 -17.19 -0.97 -7.68
C LEU A 125 -15.67 -1.12 -7.76
N LEU A 126 -14.96 -0.76 -6.70
CA LEU A 126 -13.50 -0.85 -6.63
C LEU A 126 -13.02 -2.33 -6.62
N LEU A 127 -13.67 -3.19 -5.84
CA LEU A 127 -13.40 -4.63 -5.80
C LEU A 127 -13.61 -5.28 -7.17
N GLN A 128 -14.70 -4.94 -7.86
CA GLN A 128 -14.98 -5.44 -9.22
C GLN A 128 -13.92 -4.99 -10.22
N LYS A 129 -13.54 -3.70 -10.21
CA LYS A 129 -12.52 -3.15 -11.12
C LYS A 129 -11.14 -3.74 -10.86
N LEU A 130 -10.78 -3.97 -9.60
CA LEU A 130 -9.51 -4.58 -9.23
C LEU A 130 -9.51 -6.11 -9.36
N LYS A 131 -10.67 -6.73 -9.62
CA LYS A 131 -10.90 -8.18 -9.66
C LYS A 131 -10.45 -8.84 -8.35
N ILE A 132 -10.81 -8.24 -7.23
CA ILE A 132 -10.50 -8.73 -5.88
C ILE A 132 -11.80 -9.19 -5.24
N GLU A 133 -11.78 -10.40 -4.71
CA GLU A 133 -12.86 -10.94 -3.87
C GLU A 133 -12.46 -10.85 -2.40
N LEU A 134 -13.41 -10.46 -1.55
CA LEU A 134 -13.18 -10.47 -0.10
C LEU A 134 -13.11 -11.90 0.41
N PRO A 135 -12.25 -12.18 1.41
CA PRO A 135 -12.12 -13.52 1.96
C PRO A 135 -13.45 -13.99 2.57
N PRO A 136 -13.78 -15.29 2.48
CA PRO A 136 -15.01 -15.82 3.07
C PRO A 136 -15.01 -15.63 4.59
N GLN A 137 -16.15 -15.21 5.14
CA GLN A 137 -16.29 -15.00 6.57
C GLN A 137 -16.37 -16.36 7.30
N LYS A 138 -15.47 -16.57 8.28
CA LYS A 138 -15.42 -17.80 9.07
C LYS A 138 -16.72 -18.00 9.85
N PRO A 139 -17.23 -19.23 10.01
CA PRO A 139 -18.45 -19.50 10.75
C PRO A 139 -18.33 -19.03 12.22
N PRO A 140 -19.47 -18.68 12.87
CA PRO A 140 -19.49 -18.29 14.27
C PRO A 140 -18.89 -19.38 15.16
N LYS A 141 -18.08 -18.99 16.14
CA LYS A 141 -17.55 -19.91 17.14
C LYS A 141 -18.34 -19.75 18.43
N ILE A 142 -18.79 -20.86 18.99
CA ILE A 142 -19.52 -20.91 20.25
C ILE A 142 -18.58 -21.41 21.33
N TYR A 143 -18.44 -20.65 22.40
CA TYR A 143 -17.65 -21.03 23.57
C TYR A 143 -18.59 -21.28 24.76
N SER A 144 -18.33 -22.36 25.50
CA SER A 144 -18.98 -22.63 26.78
C SER A 144 -18.30 -21.81 27.87
N GLY A 145 -19.02 -20.84 28.45
CA GLY A 145 -18.51 -19.94 29.49
C GLY A 145 -18.05 -18.57 28.96
N LYS A 146 -17.83 -17.63 29.88
CA LYS A 146 -17.41 -16.26 29.55
C LYS A 146 -16.01 -16.24 28.94
N LEU A 147 -15.90 -15.75 27.70
CA LEU A 147 -14.62 -15.40 27.09
C LEU A 147 -13.92 -14.33 27.96
N LYS A 148 -12.75 -14.65 28.52
CA LYS A 148 -11.88 -13.64 29.16
C LYS A 148 -11.33 -12.72 28.06
N LYS A 149 -11.56 -11.42 28.23
CA LYS A 149 -10.98 -10.35 27.40
C LYS A 149 -9.46 -10.36 27.48
#